data_AF-A0A450XKY3-F1
#
_entry.id   AF-A0A450XKY3-F1
#
_cell.length_a   1.000
_cell.length_b   1.000
_cell.length_c   1.000
_cell.angle_alpha   90.00
_cell.angle_beta   90.00
_cell.angle_gamma   90.00
#
_symmetry.space_group_name_H-M   'P 1'
#
loop_
_entity.id
_entity.type
_entity.pdbx_description
1 polymer ?
#
loop_
_entity_poly.entity_id
_entity_poly.type
_entity_poly.pdbx_seq_one_letter_code
_entity_poly.pdbx_strand_id
1 'polypeptide(L)'
;MHPNNRDIAEGAVQLFGLTNAGIDIISEDIAKPWYENGAIINEVNYVPAFGTHEIAKSYIPSYLEKLMGGDGRIPIEVLIGSDAAMEEGRSRQQAFIERNIDCYLTSHRLTITPSDQPIPFPFESLFNRTTALLMNKDVEVLIFVVQTDELLITGLPMDRFD
;
A
#
# COMPACT_ATOMS: atom_id res chain seq x y z
N MET A 1 -19.74 -23.97 -12.17
CA MET A 1 -20.22 -24.07 -10.78
C MET A 1 -21.67 -23.64 -10.73
N HIS A 2 -22.53 -24.37 -10.01
CA HIS A 2 -23.93 -24.03 -9.79
C HIS A 2 -24.07 -22.76 -8.93
N PRO A 3 -25.00 -21.82 -9.22
CA PRO A 3 -25.20 -20.61 -8.43
C PRO A 3 -25.39 -20.85 -6.93
N ASN A 4 -26.23 -21.80 -6.54
CA ASN A 4 -26.45 -22.12 -5.11
C ASN A 4 -25.17 -22.49 -4.33
N ASN A 5 -24.13 -23.03 -4.98
CA ASN A 5 -22.85 -23.33 -4.33
C ASN A 5 -22.03 -22.06 -4.08
N ARG A 6 -22.17 -21.06 -4.96
CA ARG A 6 -21.62 -19.72 -4.75
C ARG A 6 -22.36 -19.01 -3.63
N ASP A 7 -23.69 -19.06 -3.65
CA ASP A 7 -24.52 -18.32 -2.69
C ASP A 7 -24.30 -18.82 -1.25
N ILE A 8 -24.13 -20.14 -1.05
CA ILE A 8 -23.78 -20.68 0.28
C ILE A 8 -22.35 -20.32 0.71
N ALA A 9 -21.41 -20.20 -0.23
CA ALA A 9 -20.06 -19.74 0.06
C ALA A 9 -20.07 -18.27 0.52
N GLU A 10 -20.79 -17.39 -0.19
CA GLU A 10 -21.01 -16.00 0.21
C GLU A 10 -21.74 -15.92 1.56
N GLY A 11 -22.72 -16.78 1.80
CA GLY A 11 -23.40 -16.90 3.09
C GLY A 11 -22.47 -17.27 4.24
N ALA A 12 -21.51 -18.18 4.01
CA ALA A 12 -20.51 -18.53 5.01
C ALA A 12 -19.59 -17.34 5.33
N VAL A 13 -19.15 -16.59 4.32
CA VAL A 13 -18.36 -15.36 4.49
C VAL A 13 -19.11 -14.35 5.37
N GLN A 14 -20.39 -14.10 5.06
CA GLN A 14 -21.24 -13.19 5.81
C GLN A 14 -21.48 -13.65 7.24
N LEU A 15 -21.70 -14.95 7.46
CA LEU A 15 -21.91 -15.55 8.78
C LEU A 15 -20.71 -15.28 9.72
N PHE A 16 -19.49 -15.34 9.19
CA PHE A 16 -18.27 -15.06 9.95
C PHE A 16 -17.86 -13.58 9.95
N GLY A 17 -18.61 -12.69 9.28
CA GLY A 17 -18.30 -11.27 9.20
C GLY A 17 -16.99 -10.96 8.47
N LEU A 18 -16.54 -11.84 7.57
CA LEU A 18 -15.28 -11.68 6.86
C LEU A 18 -15.45 -10.79 5.65
N THR A 19 -14.54 -9.84 5.43
CA THR A 19 -14.51 -9.02 4.20
C THR A 19 -13.89 -9.77 3.03
N ASN A 20 -13.14 -10.83 3.31
CA ASN A 20 -12.46 -11.67 2.34
C ASN A 20 -12.26 -13.07 2.93
N ALA A 21 -12.53 -14.12 2.14
CA ALA A 21 -12.21 -15.50 2.52
C ALA A 21 -12.13 -16.42 1.29
N GLY A 22 -11.37 -17.50 1.41
CA GLY A 22 -11.44 -18.66 0.53
C GLY A 22 -12.38 -19.71 1.13
N ILE A 23 -13.28 -20.26 0.32
CA ILE A 23 -14.26 -21.27 0.75
C ILE A 23 -14.01 -22.56 -0.01
N ASP A 24 -13.67 -23.61 0.73
CA ASP A 24 -13.38 -24.91 0.16
C ASP A 24 -14.62 -25.79 0.24
N ILE A 25 -15.24 -26.04 -0.91
CA ILE A 25 -16.42 -26.90 -1.05
C ILE A 25 -16.01 -28.25 -1.64
N ILE A 26 -16.30 -29.33 -0.93
CA ILE A 26 -16.17 -30.69 -1.44
C ILE A 26 -17.51 -31.07 -2.08
N SER A 27 -17.48 -31.43 -3.36
CA SER A 27 -18.67 -31.78 -4.14
C SER A 27 -18.35 -32.87 -5.16
N GLU A 28 -19.23 -33.86 -5.31
CA GLU A 28 -19.12 -34.87 -6.37
C GLU A 28 -19.38 -34.29 -7.76
N ASP A 29 -20.24 -33.27 -7.85
CA ASP A 29 -20.58 -32.57 -9.09
C ASP A 29 -20.88 -31.09 -8.83
N ILE A 30 -19.88 -30.23 -9.02
CA ILE A 30 -19.99 -28.78 -8.75
C ILE A 30 -21.02 -28.06 -9.65
N ALA A 31 -21.56 -28.72 -10.69
CA ALA A 31 -22.62 -28.19 -11.54
C ALA A 31 -24.03 -28.38 -10.94
N LYS A 32 -24.19 -29.19 -9.88
CA LYS A 32 -25.44 -29.35 -9.13
C LYS A 32 -25.43 -28.55 -7.82
N PRO A 33 -26.59 -28.15 -7.29
CA PRO A 33 -26.65 -27.44 -6.02
C PRO A 33 -26.27 -28.35 -4.85
N TRP A 34 -25.65 -27.76 -3.83
CA TRP A 34 -25.08 -28.45 -2.67
C TRP A 34 -26.09 -29.34 -1.93
N TYR A 35 -27.36 -28.90 -1.87
CA TYR A 35 -28.42 -29.63 -1.18
C TYR A 35 -28.93 -30.86 -1.95
N GLU A 36 -28.59 -31.02 -3.24
CA GLU A 36 -29.00 -32.18 -4.04
C GLU A 36 -27.93 -33.26 -4.14
N ASN A 37 -26.65 -32.87 -4.15
CA ASN A 37 -25.53 -33.80 -4.32
C ASN A 37 -24.71 -34.03 -3.05
N GLY A 38 -25.15 -33.49 -1.91
CA GLY A 38 -24.49 -33.66 -0.62
C GLY A 38 -23.16 -32.91 -0.48
N ALA A 39 -22.94 -31.84 -1.24
CA ALA A 39 -21.72 -31.04 -1.10
C ALA A 39 -21.65 -30.39 0.30
N ILE A 40 -20.43 -30.26 0.81
CA ILE A 40 -20.15 -29.68 2.12
C ILE A 40 -19.08 -28.60 2.03
N ILE A 41 -19.18 -27.60 2.90
CA ILE A 41 -18.07 -26.66 3.16
C ILE A 41 -17.10 -27.38 4.10
N ASN A 42 -15.88 -27.61 3.63
CA ASN A 42 -14.81 -28.24 4.39
C ASN A 42 -14.01 -27.21 5.20
N GLU A 43 -13.74 -26.04 4.61
CA GLU A 43 -12.92 -25.00 5.24
C GLU A 43 -13.38 -23.58 4.84
N VAL A 44 -13.22 -22.64 5.77
CA VAL A 44 -13.39 -21.20 5.55
C VAL A 44 -12.10 -20.49 5.97
N ASN A 45 -11.37 -19.98 4.99
CA ASN A 45 -10.03 -19.41 5.18
C ASN A 45 -10.05 -17.89 5.04
N TYR A 46 -9.74 -17.15 6.10
CA TYR A 46 -9.65 -15.67 6.04
C TYR A 46 -8.56 -15.17 5.08
N VAL A 47 -7.49 -15.95 4.89
CA VAL A 47 -6.38 -15.63 3.98
C VAL A 47 -6.46 -16.55 2.76
N PRO A 48 -7.30 -16.23 1.75
CA PRO A 48 -7.32 -16.99 0.51
C PRO A 48 -5.98 -16.89 -0.21
N ALA A 49 -5.59 -17.98 -0.85
CA ALA A 49 -4.33 -18.09 -1.55
C ALA A 49 -4.40 -17.42 -2.94
N PHE A 50 -4.23 -16.09 -3.00
CA PHE A 50 -4.27 -15.34 -4.26
C PHE A 50 -3.05 -15.59 -5.18
N GLY A 51 -2.01 -16.29 -4.73
CA GLY A 51 -0.76 -16.48 -5.48
C GLY A 51 -0.49 -17.89 -6.02
N THR A 52 -1.38 -18.86 -5.76
CA THR A 52 -1.07 -20.28 -5.98
C THR A 52 -1.28 -20.73 -7.42
N HIS A 53 -2.27 -20.19 -8.13
CA HIS A 53 -2.57 -20.54 -9.52
C HIS A 53 -2.92 -19.30 -10.35
N GLU A 54 -2.77 -19.40 -11.67
CA GLU A 54 -2.88 -18.27 -12.61
C GLU A 54 -4.22 -17.54 -12.51
N ILE A 55 -5.31 -18.29 -12.34
CA ILE A 55 -6.65 -17.73 -12.15
C ILE A 55 -6.73 -16.93 -10.84
N ALA A 56 -6.16 -17.43 -9.74
CA ALA A 56 -6.16 -16.70 -8.48
C ALA A 56 -5.33 -15.41 -8.56
N LYS A 57 -4.17 -15.49 -9.24
CA LYS A 57 -3.28 -14.34 -9.46
C LYS A 57 -3.95 -13.24 -10.27
N SER A 58 -4.76 -13.59 -11.27
CA SER A 58 -5.44 -12.59 -12.10
C SER A 58 -6.45 -11.74 -11.35
N TYR A 59 -6.91 -12.17 -10.17
CA TYR A 59 -7.79 -11.39 -9.31
C TYR A 59 -7.06 -10.43 -8.37
N ILE A 60 -5.75 -10.59 -8.14
CA ILE A 60 -4.95 -9.72 -7.25
C ILE A 60 -5.15 -8.23 -7.57
N PRO A 61 -5.06 -7.75 -8.83
CA PRO A 61 -5.21 -6.33 -9.12
C PRO A 61 -6.56 -5.78 -8.66
N SER A 62 -7.66 -6.43 -9.07
CA SER A 62 -9.01 -6.02 -8.67
C SER A 62 -9.29 -6.13 -7.17
N TYR A 63 -8.61 -7.05 -6.48
CA TYR A 63 -8.68 -7.16 -5.02
C TYR A 63 -7.95 -5.99 -4.35
N LEU A 64 -6.74 -5.68 -4.79
CA LEU A 64 -5.96 -4.55 -4.29
C LEU A 64 -6.64 -3.21 -4.58
N GLU A 65 -7.24 -3.03 -5.76
CA GLU A 65 -8.02 -1.83 -6.11
C GLU A 65 -9.20 -1.58 -5.16
N LYS A 66 -9.81 -2.64 -4.62
CA LYS A 66 -10.89 -2.51 -3.64
C LYS A 66 -10.39 -2.25 -2.22
N LEU A 67 -9.17 -2.68 -1.91
CA LEU A 67 -8.55 -2.44 -0.61
C LEU A 67 -7.87 -1.07 -0.51
N MET A 68 -7.34 -0.57 -1.63
CA MET A 68 -6.57 0.68 -1.67
C MET A 68 -7.47 1.85 -2.10
N GLY A 69 -7.32 3.00 -1.45
CA GLY A 69 -8.01 4.25 -1.82
C GLY A 69 -7.41 4.97 -3.03
N GLY A 70 -6.44 4.37 -3.72
CA GLY A 70 -5.66 4.96 -4.81
C GLY A 70 -4.70 3.94 -5.41
N ASP A 71 -3.64 4.40 -6.09
CA ASP A 71 -2.63 3.54 -6.72
C ASP A 71 -1.52 3.06 -5.76
N GLY A 72 -1.67 3.35 -4.46
CA GLY A 72 -0.71 3.00 -3.42
C GLY A 72 0.58 3.82 -3.45
N ARG A 73 0.68 4.84 -4.32
CA ARG A 73 1.86 5.70 -4.38
C ARG A 73 1.79 6.80 -3.34
N ILE A 74 2.94 7.05 -2.72
CA ILE A 74 3.20 8.25 -1.94
C ILE A 74 3.47 9.38 -2.94
N PRO A 75 2.68 10.48 -2.95
CA PRO A 75 2.97 11.65 -3.77
C PRO A 75 4.27 12.33 -3.31
N ILE A 76 5.09 12.77 -4.26
CA ILE A 76 6.43 13.31 -3.97
C ILE A 76 6.63 14.66 -4.65
N GLU A 77 6.86 15.69 -3.84
CA GLU A 77 7.29 17.01 -4.33
C GLU A 77 8.82 17.14 -4.26
N VAL A 78 9.45 17.57 -5.35
CA VAL A 78 10.90 17.76 -5.42
C VAL A 78 11.28 19.23 -5.34
N LEU A 79 12.19 19.57 -4.44
CA LEU A 79 12.78 20.90 -4.31
C LEU A 79 14.29 20.77 -4.48
N ILE A 80 14.88 21.62 -5.33
CA ILE A 80 16.31 21.58 -5.64
C ILE A 80 16.93 22.92 -5.23
N GLY A 81 17.96 22.87 -4.39
CA GLY A 81 18.67 24.06 -3.94
C GLY A 81 19.28 23.87 -2.56
N SER A 82 19.85 24.94 -2.00
CA SER A 82 20.43 24.94 -0.65
C SER A 82 19.37 25.26 0.41
N ASP A 83 19.62 26.22 1.29
CA ASP A 83 18.76 26.56 2.41
C ASP A 83 17.41 27.14 1.96
N ALA A 84 17.37 27.85 0.83
CA ALA A 84 16.13 28.37 0.28
C ALA A 84 15.12 27.25 -0.09
N ALA A 85 15.61 26.14 -0.65
CA ALA A 85 14.77 24.99 -0.97
C ALA A 85 14.29 24.26 0.29
N MET A 86 15.10 24.23 1.35
CA MET A 86 14.69 23.70 2.65
C MET A 86 13.58 24.56 3.27
N GLU A 87 13.72 25.89 3.26
CA GLU A 87 12.71 26.81 3.80
C GLU A 87 11.39 26.75 3.03
N GLU A 88 11.47 26.67 1.69
CA GLU A 88 10.30 26.42 0.85
C GLU A 88 9.66 25.08 1.20
N GLY A 89 10.47 24.02 1.37
CA GLY A 89 9.99 22.71 1.78
C GLY A 89 9.26 22.74 3.11
N ARG A 90 9.78 23.45 4.11
CA ARG A 90 9.11 23.66 5.41
C ARG A 90 7.74 24.32 5.23
N SER A 91 7.67 25.36 4.41
CA SER A 91 6.43 26.09 4.12
C SER A 91 5.39 25.19 3.45
N ARG A 92 5.80 24.36 2.47
CA ARG A 92 4.90 23.41 1.81
C ARG A 92 4.48 22.27 2.74
N GLN A 93 5.39 21.77 3.57
CA GLN A 93 5.10 20.75 4.58
C GLN A 93 3.96 21.23 5.50
N GLN A 94 4.07 22.47 5.98
CA GLN A 94 3.07 23.09 6.84
C GLN A 94 1.69 23.17 6.17
N ALA A 95 1.63 23.51 4.88
CA ALA A 95 0.38 23.56 4.12
C ALA A 95 -0.31 22.18 3.98
N PHE A 96 0.46 21.09 3.92
CA PHE A 96 -0.10 19.73 3.96
C PHE A 96 -0.59 19.35 5.36
N ILE A 97 0.19 19.67 6.41
CA ILE A 97 -0.18 19.40 7.80
C ILE A 97 -1.49 20.12 8.17
N GLU A 98 -1.69 21.37 7.74
CA GLU A 98 -2.93 22.13 7.93
C GLU A 98 -4.16 21.46 7.30
N ARG A 99 -3.95 20.59 6.31
CA ARG A 99 -4.99 19.79 5.66
C ARG A 99 -5.16 18.40 6.28
N ASN A 100 -4.52 18.13 7.42
CA ASN A 100 -4.42 16.83 8.09
C ASN A 100 -3.84 15.74 7.18
N ILE A 101 -2.80 16.07 6.42
CA ILE A 101 -2.05 15.11 5.59
C ILE A 101 -0.69 14.91 6.24
N ASP A 102 -0.32 13.67 6.53
CA ASP A 102 0.96 13.32 7.15
C ASP A 102 2.13 13.48 6.15
N CYS A 103 2.59 14.73 6.01
CA CYS A 103 3.68 15.12 5.12
C CYS A 103 5.04 15.09 5.82
N TYR A 104 5.95 14.30 5.26
CA TYR A 104 7.33 14.19 5.71
C TYR A 104 8.23 15.03 4.81
N LEU A 105 9.21 15.70 5.39
CA LEU A 105 10.25 16.42 4.66
C LEU A 105 11.59 15.74 4.85
N THR A 106 12.36 15.56 3.77
CA THR A 106 13.69 14.96 3.87
C THR A 106 14.72 15.62 2.95
N SER A 107 15.95 15.74 3.44
CA SER A 107 17.16 16.02 2.68
C SER A 107 18.23 14.96 3.00
N HIS A 108 19.45 15.12 2.47
CA HIS A 108 20.56 14.19 2.74
C HIS A 108 20.91 14.05 4.24
N ARG A 109 20.69 15.11 5.02
CA ARG A 109 21.10 15.17 6.44
C ARG A 109 19.93 15.12 7.43
N LEU A 110 18.75 15.57 7.04
CA LEU A 110 17.63 15.77 7.96
C LEU A 110 16.35 15.18 7.38
N THR A 111 15.56 14.56 8.26
CA THR A 111 14.20 14.11 7.95
C THR A 111 13.29 14.59 9.08
N ILE A 112 12.17 15.21 8.75
CA ILE A 112 11.23 15.83 9.69
C ILE A 112 9.86 15.16 9.53
N THR A 113 9.23 14.81 10.65
CA THR A 113 7.86 14.27 10.73
C THR A 113 6.79 15.36 10.60
N PRO A 114 5.51 15.00 10.40
CA PRO A 114 4.39 15.95 10.48
C PRO A 114 4.29 16.69 11.83
N SER A 115 4.84 16.10 12.90
CA SER A 115 4.91 16.68 14.26
C SER A 115 6.14 17.55 14.50
N ASP A 116 6.83 17.97 13.44
CA ASP A 116 8.07 18.76 13.48
C ASP A 116 9.19 18.12 14.33
N GLN A 117 9.25 16.78 14.35
CA GLN A 117 10.30 16.05 15.04
C GLN A 117 11.31 15.47 14.04
N PRO A 118 12.61 15.51 14.33
CA PRO A 118 13.60 14.86 13.48
C PRO A 118 13.53 13.34 13.61
N ILE A 119 13.63 12.62 12.49
CA ILE A 119 13.89 11.17 12.49
C ILE A 119 15.40 10.94 12.44
N PRO A 120 15.98 10.25 13.44
CA PRO A 120 17.40 9.89 13.41
C PRO A 120 17.64 8.79 12.37
N PHE A 121 18.64 8.98 11.53
CA PHE A 121 19.17 7.95 10.63
C PHE A 121 20.69 7.82 10.83
N PRO A 122 21.25 6.61 10.74
CA PRO A 122 22.68 6.36 10.96
C PRO A 122 23.56 6.72 9.76
N PHE A 123 23.05 7.52 8.81
CA PHE A 123 23.72 7.88 7.56
C PHE A 123 23.28 9.28 7.09
N GLU A 124 24.15 9.88 6.28
CA GLU A 124 23.87 11.12 5.53
C GLU A 124 23.72 10.76 4.05
N SER A 125 22.50 10.42 3.65
CA SER A 125 22.15 10.14 2.26
C SER A 125 20.66 10.37 2.04
N LEU A 126 20.34 11.19 1.05
CA LEU A 126 18.97 11.47 0.65
C LEU A 126 18.34 10.21 0.06
N PHE A 127 19.10 9.48 -0.77
CA PHE A 127 18.65 8.22 -1.36
C PHE A 127 18.19 7.24 -0.27
N ASN A 128 19.05 6.92 0.70
CA ASN A 128 18.72 5.94 1.73
C ASN A 128 17.58 6.40 2.66
N ARG A 129 17.53 7.69 3.00
CA ARG A 129 16.44 8.26 3.82
C ARG A 129 15.10 8.11 3.10
N THR A 130 15.06 8.46 1.82
CA THR A 130 13.84 8.36 1.02
C THR A 130 13.43 6.91 0.79
N THR A 131 14.35 6.00 0.51
CA THR A 131 14.01 4.57 0.40
C THR A 131 13.36 4.05 1.69
N ALA A 132 13.83 4.46 2.86
CA ALA A 132 13.21 4.11 4.13
C ALA A 132 11.80 4.71 4.28
N LEU A 133 11.62 5.97 3.89
CA LEU A 133 10.31 6.65 3.95
C LEU A 133 9.30 6.05 2.98
N LEU A 134 9.72 5.59 1.80
CA LEU A 134 8.85 4.89 0.85
C LEU A 134 8.31 3.55 1.38
N MET A 135 8.94 2.98 2.42
CA MET A 135 8.47 1.77 3.11
C MET A 135 7.68 2.07 4.38
N ASN A 136 7.52 3.35 4.73
CA ASN A 136 6.80 3.75 5.93
C ASN A 136 5.32 4.01 5.59
N LYS A 137 4.44 3.16 6.14
CA LYS A 137 2.98 3.24 5.95
C LYS A 137 2.34 4.54 6.47
N ASP A 138 3.04 5.28 7.33
CA ASP A 138 2.56 6.52 7.93
C ASP A 138 2.92 7.75 7.07
N VAL A 139 3.64 7.57 5.96
CA VAL A 139 3.97 8.67 5.04
C VAL A 139 2.86 8.80 4.02
N GLU A 140 2.11 9.90 4.09
CA GLU A 140 1.08 10.22 3.09
C GLU A 140 1.63 11.03 1.93
N VAL A 141 2.53 11.99 2.20
CA VAL A 141 3.20 12.84 1.20
C VAL A 141 4.66 13.01 1.58
N LEU A 142 5.55 13.09 0.59
CA LEU A 142 6.97 13.32 0.79
C LEU A 142 7.45 14.60 0.09
N ILE A 143 8.09 15.48 0.83
CA ILE A 143 8.88 16.60 0.29
C ILE A 143 10.34 16.17 0.24
N PHE A 144 10.88 16.10 -0.97
CA PHE A 144 12.20 15.61 -1.31
C PHE A 144 13.13 16.77 -1.67
N VAL A 145 14.00 17.16 -0.74
CA VAL A 145 14.87 18.34 -0.88
C VAL A 145 16.28 17.90 -1.30
N VAL A 146 16.62 18.14 -2.56
CA VAL A 146 17.92 17.85 -3.18
C VAL A 146 18.86 19.02 -2.96
N GLN A 147 19.89 18.81 -2.12
CA GLN A 147 20.89 19.82 -1.77
C GLN A 147 22.33 19.41 -2.14
N THR A 148 22.51 18.19 -2.65
CA THR A 148 23.79 17.57 -3.01
C THR A 148 23.68 16.93 -4.40
N ASP A 149 24.82 16.54 -4.96
CA ASP A 149 24.93 15.84 -6.23
C ASP A 149 24.92 14.30 -6.10
N GLU A 150 24.64 13.76 -4.90
CA GLU A 150 24.71 12.31 -4.61
C GLU A 150 23.88 11.45 -5.58
N LEU A 151 22.74 12.00 -6.04
CA LEU A 151 21.79 11.32 -6.92
C LEU A 151 22.35 11.08 -8.33
N LEU A 152 23.44 11.77 -8.73
CA LEU A 152 24.16 11.47 -9.97
C LEU A 152 24.87 10.10 -9.91
N ILE A 153 25.14 9.61 -8.70
CA ILE A 153 25.83 8.33 -8.45
C ILE A 153 24.83 7.26 -8.04
N THR A 154 23.92 7.58 -7.11
CA THR A 154 22.95 6.61 -6.58
C THR A 154 21.75 6.38 -7.50
N GLY A 155 21.48 7.32 -8.41
CA GLY A 155 20.17 7.42 -9.06
C GLY A 155 19.09 7.92 -8.11
N LEU A 156 17.84 7.90 -8.58
CA LEU A 156 16.67 8.32 -7.82
C LEU A 156 16.08 7.13 -7.04
N PRO A 157 15.67 7.32 -5.77
CA PRO A 157 15.02 6.27 -4.98
C PRO A 157 13.56 6.01 -5.38
N MET A 158 13.01 6.81 -6.29
CA MET A 158 11.65 6.77 -6.81
C MET A 158 11.65 6.82 -8.34
N ASP A 159 10.58 6.32 -8.93
CA ASP A 159 10.40 6.24 -10.38
C ASP A 159 9.52 7.36 -10.97
N ARG A 160 8.81 8.12 -10.11
CA ARG A 160 7.97 9.26 -10.49
C ARG A 160 7.95 10.32 -9.39
N PHE A 161 7.72 11.57 -9.79
CA PHE A 161 7.44 12.73 -8.94
C PHE A 161 6.16 13.42 -9.42
N ASP A 162 5.55 14.23 -8.57
CA ASP A 162 4.29 14.94 -8.82
C ASP A 162 4.46 16.47 -8.92
#